data_AF-A0A016T779-F1
#
_entry.id   AF-A0A016T779-F1
#
_cell.length_a   1.000
_cell.length_b   1.000
_cell.length_c   1.000
_cell.angle_alpha   90.00
_cell.angle_beta   90.00
_cell.angle_gamma   90.00
#
_symmetry.space_group_name_H-M   'P 1'
#
loop_
_entity.id
_entity.type
_entity.pdbx_description
1 polymer ?
#
loop_
_entity_poly.entity_id
_entity_poly.type
_entity_poly.pdbx_seq_one_letter_code
_entity_poly.pdbx_strand_id
1 'polypeptide(L)'
;MFRAHPDLNAIPNELFNNGLLVNGADPSDGQLLLDVCKAPNPTIALVVVTVHGTSSRSLTGSHSNPTEAQVCRDIVHALMAEQVPAASVGIITFYKKQYRLWSSTLRSKE
;
A
#
# COMPACT_ATOMS: atom_id res chain seq x y z
N MET A 1 -10.13 19.66 0.87
CA MET A 1 -8.96 19.01 0.27
C MET A 1 -9.42 17.78 -0.48
N PHE A 2 -9.06 17.65 -1.76
CA PHE A 2 -9.30 16.44 -2.55
C PHE A 2 -8.24 15.38 -2.21
N ARG A 3 -8.59 14.08 -2.26
CA ARG A 3 -7.84 13.03 -1.56
C ARG A 3 -6.83 12.28 -2.42
N ALA A 4 -7.24 11.77 -3.57
CA ALA A 4 -6.46 10.82 -4.35
C ALA A 4 -6.00 11.42 -5.67
N HIS A 5 -4.81 11.03 -6.11
CA HIS A 5 -4.29 11.33 -7.45
C HIS A 5 -5.30 10.85 -8.51
N PRO A 6 -5.59 11.64 -9.57
CA PRO A 6 -6.60 11.31 -10.58
C PRO A 6 -6.50 9.89 -11.16
N ASP A 7 -5.29 9.41 -11.43
CA ASP A 7 -5.08 8.07 -11.99
C ASP A 7 -5.44 6.93 -11.02
N LEU A 8 -5.36 7.16 -9.70
CA LEU A 8 -5.79 6.18 -8.70
C LEU A 8 -7.32 6.07 -8.64
N ASN A 9 -8.04 7.09 -9.09
CA ASN A 9 -9.51 7.09 -9.12
C ASN A 9 -10.07 6.42 -10.38
N ALA A 10 -9.28 6.21 -11.43
CA ALA A 10 -9.79 5.73 -12.73
C ALA A 10 -10.58 4.41 -12.61
N ILE A 11 -9.95 3.36 -12.06
CA ILE A 11 -10.60 2.04 -11.91
C ILE A 11 -11.76 2.09 -10.92
N PRO A 12 -11.63 2.65 -9.70
CA PRO A 12 -12.77 2.73 -8.77
C PRO A 12 -13.94 3.58 -9.30
N ASN A 13 -13.67 4.61 -10.10
CA ASN A 13 -14.71 5.44 -10.68
C ASN A 13 -15.54 4.64 -11.70
N GLU A 14 -14.88 3.89 -12.58
CA GLU A 14 -15.56 3.03 -13.56
C GLU A 14 -16.38 1.94 -12.87
N LEU A 15 -15.79 1.23 -11.90
CA LEU A 15 -16.42 0.06 -11.28
C LEU A 15 -17.54 0.41 -10.30
N PHE A 16 -17.43 1.53 -9.57
CA PHE A 16 -18.32 1.81 -8.44
C PHE A 16 -19.09 3.12 -8.53
N ASN A 17 -18.75 3.99 -9.50
CA ASN A 17 -19.36 5.32 -9.63
C ASN A 17 -19.87 5.60 -11.06
N ASN A 18 -19.94 4.60 -11.94
CA ASN A 18 -20.37 4.72 -13.33
C ASN A 18 -19.59 5.79 -14.13
N GLY A 19 -18.33 6.05 -13.78
CA GLY A 19 -17.52 7.09 -14.41
C GLY A 19 -17.89 8.53 -14.04
N LEU A 20 -18.79 8.73 -13.08
CA LEU A 20 -19.32 10.06 -12.72
C LEU A 20 -18.49 10.80 -11.66
N LEU A 21 -17.51 10.15 -11.03
CA LEU A 21 -16.62 10.81 -10.07
C LEU A 21 -15.74 11.82 -10.82
N VAL A 22 -15.83 13.08 -10.41
CA VAL A 22 -14.99 14.17 -10.92
C VAL A 22 -13.76 14.31 -10.02
N ASN A 23 -12.57 14.31 -10.63
CA ASN A 23 -11.32 14.57 -9.93
C ASN A 23 -11.22 16.06 -9.59
N GLY A 24 -10.98 16.37 -8.32
CA GLY A 24 -10.71 17.75 -7.89
C GLY A 24 -9.26 18.02 -7.48
N ALA A 25 -8.41 16.99 -7.39
CA ALA A 25 -6.98 17.15 -7.16
C ALA A 25 -6.27 17.41 -8.48
N ASP A 26 -5.26 18.28 -8.48
CA ASP A 26 -4.37 18.44 -9.62
C ASP A 26 -3.47 17.17 -9.73
N PRO A 27 -3.17 16.63 -10.93
CA PRO A 27 -2.23 15.52 -11.05
C PRO A 27 -0.83 15.81 -10.50
N SER A 28 -0.42 17.08 -10.46
CA SER A 28 0.83 17.48 -9.83
C SER A 28 0.75 17.45 -8.29
N ASP A 29 -0.45 17.43 -7.71
CA ASP A 29 -0.68 17.22 -6.28
C ASP A 29 -0.51 15.72 -5.93
N GLY A 30 0.30 15.42 -4.91
CA GLY A 30 0.49 14.05 -4.43
C GLY A 30 1.63 13.29 -5.14
N GLN A 31 2.61 14.00 -5.68
CA GLN A 31 3.79 13.41 -6.34
C GLN A 31 4.79 12.74 -5.40
N LEU A 32 4.63 12.80 -4.07
CA LEU A 32 5.60 12.24 -3.11
C LEU A 32 6.14 10.87 -3.54
N LEU A 33 5.27 9.92 -3.88
CA LEU A 33 5.69 8.59 -4.30
C LEU A 33 6.43 8.58 -5.66
N LEU A 34 6.01 9.40 -6.61
CA LEU A 34 6.66 9.52 -7.94
C LEU A 34 8.03 10.23 -7.83
N ASP A 35 8.18 11.13 -6.87
CA ASP A 35 9.42 11.87 -6.62
C ASP A 35 10.46 11.00 -5.93
N VAL A 36 10.05 10.19 -4.93
CA VAL A 36 10.97 9.36 -4.14
C VAL A 36 11.18 7.95 -4.69
N CYS A 37 10.20 7.38 -5.40
CA CYS A 37 10.30 6.00 -5.89
C CYS A 37 10.47 5.96 -7.41
N LYS A 38 11.51 5.25 -7.88
CA LYS A 38 11.64 4.86 -9.28
C LYS A 38 10.65 3.72 -9.59
N ALA A 39 9.37 4.06 -9.71
CA ALA A 39 8.34 3.11 -10.08
C ALA A 39 8.51 2.66 -11.54
N PRO A 40 8.10 1.43 -11.91
CA PRO A 40 8.10 0.97 -13.29
C PRO A 40 7.30 1.87 -14.24
N ASN A 41 6.24 2.51 -13.71
CA ASN A 41 5.49 3.55 -14.39
C ASN A 41 5.80 4.90 -13.72
N PRO A 42 6.46 5.84 -14.42
CA PRO A 42 6.83 7.14 -13.85
C PRO A 42 5.66 8.13 -13.75
N THR A 43 4.47 7.80 -14.28
CA THR A 43 3.31 8.71 -14.28
C THR A 43 2.23 8.31 -13.29
N ILE A 44 2.24 7.07 -12.79
CA ILE A 44 1.20 6.56 -11.88
C ILE A 44 1.84 6.05 -10.59
N ALA A 45 1.43 6.64 -9.46
CA ALA A 45 1.85 6.24 -8.11
C ALA A 45 1.17 4.93 -7.64
N LEU A 46 1.16 3.89 -8.48
CA LEU A 46 0.60 2.58 -8.18
C LEU A 46 1.52 1.47 -8.67
N VAL A 47 1.90 0.57 -7.76
CA VAL A 47 2.73 -0.59 -8.06
C VAL A 47 2.05 -1.84 -7.51
N VAL A 48 1.88 -2.85 -8.37
CA VAL A 48 1.42 -4.18 -7.98
C VAL A 48 2.64 -5.08 -7.87
N VAL A 49 2.94 -5.53 -6.66
CA VAL A 49 4.09 -6.40 -6.39
C VAL A 49 3.64 -7.85 -6.31
N THR A 50 4.12 -8.68 -7.23
CA THR A 50 3.90 -10.13 -7.17
C THR A 50 4.81 -10.76 -6.13
N VAL A 51 4.23 -11.43 -5.14
CA VAL A 51 4.98 -12.13 -4.08
C VAL A 51 4.68 -13.62 -4.13
N HIS A 52 5.73 -14.41 -4.34
CA HIS A 52 5.62 -15.87 -4.29
C HIS A 52 5.75 -16.37 -2.85
N GLY A 53 4.62 -16.40 -2.14
CA GLY A 53 4.52 -16.90 -0.78
C GLY A 53 3.34 -17.86 -0.60
N THR A 54 3.29 -18.54 0.55
CA THR A 54 2.20 -19.44 0.89
C THR A 54 1.36 -18.87 2.02
N SER A 55 0.05 -18.78 1.81
CA SER A 55 -0.91 -18.37 2.82
C SER A 55 -1.19 -19.52 3.80
N SER A 56 -1.10 -19.24 5.10
CA SER A 56 -1.36 -20.19 6.18
C SER A 56 -2.63 -19.81 6.95
N ARG A 57 -3.57 -20.75 7.04
CA ARG A 57 -4.81 -20.58 7.79
C ARG A 57 -4.62 -20.96 9.26
N SER A 58 -5.07 -20.10 10.17
CA SER A 58 -5.16 -20.42 11.61
C SER A 58 -6.42 -21.20 11.96
N LEU A 59 -6.46 -21.73 13.18
CA LEU A 59 -7.64 -22.38 13.76
C LEU A 59 -8.89 -21.49 13.78
N THR A 60 -8.72 -20.16 13.90
CA THR A 60 -9.84 -19.21 13.86
C THR A 60 -10.31 -18.87 12.44
N GLY A 61 -9.72 -19.51 11.43
CA GLY A 61 -10.02 -19.28 10.01
C GLY A 61 -9.33 -18.07 9.40
N SER A 62 -8.60 -17.26 10.16
CA SER A 62 -7.82 -16.12 9.65
C SER A 62 -6.53 -16.57 8.97
N HIS A 63 -6.04 -15.80 7.99
CA HIS A 63 -4.87 -16.14 7.17
C HIS A 63 -3.66 -15.24 7.45
N SER A 64 -2.47 -15.76 7.17
CA SER A 64 -1.22 -15.00 7.16
C SER A 64 -0.26 -15.54 6.11
N ASN A 65 0.45 -14.64 5.43
CA ASN A 65 1.53 -14.94 4.49
C ASN A 65 2.83 -14.26 4.97
N PRO A 66 3.80 -15.02 5.52
CA PRO A 66 5.06 -14.47 5.99
C PRO A 66 5.91 -13.81 4.91
N THR A 67 5.87 -14.32 3.67
CA THR A 67 6.64 -13.74 2.56
C THR A 67 6.09 -12.36 2.18
N GLU A 68 4.76 -12.24 2.04
CA GLU A 68 4.12 -10.92 1.85
C GLU A 68 4.40 -10.00 3.03
N ALA A 69 4.46 -10.54 4.25
CA ALA A 69 4.75 -9.74 5.43
C ALA A 69 6.15 -9.14 5.40
N GLN A 70 7.14 -9.92 4.97
CA GLN A 70 8.52 -9.48 4.81
C GLN A 70 8.65 -8.47 3.66
N VAL A 71 8.08 -8.73 2.48
CA VAL A 71 8.14 -7.79 1.35
C VAL A 71 7.48 -6.45 1.71
N CYS A 72 6.33 -6.47 2.38
CA CYS A 72 5.67 -5.25 2.85
C CYS A 72 6.57 -4.45 3.81
N ARG A 73 7.26 -5.12 4.73
CA ARG A 73 8.24 -4.50 5.62
C ARG A 73 9.38 -3.86 4.85
N ASP A 74 9.93 -4.55 3.85
CA ASP A 74 11.05 -4.04 3.05
C ASP A 74 10.64 -2.78 2.27
N ILE A 75 9.43 -2.75 1.71
CA ILE A 75 8.86 -1.56 1.06
C ILE A 75 8.72 -0.40 2.04
N VAL A 76 8.18 -0.64 3.24
CA VAL A 76 8.04 0.43 4.25
C VAL A 76 9.38 0.98 4.68
N HIS A 77 10.38 0.11 4.91
CA HIS A 77 11.73 0.54 5.22
C HIS A 77 12.36 1.35 4.07
N ALA A 78 12.16 0.95 2.82
CA ALA A 78 12.63 1.70 1.66
C ALA A 78 11.97 3.09 1.58
N LEU A 79 10.66 3.19 1.78
CA LEU A 79 9.95 4.48 1.82
C LEU A 79 10.49 5.39 2.93
N MET A 80 10.72 4.84 4.12
CA MET A 80 11.27 5.61 5.24
C MET A 80 12.72 6.04 4.99
N ALA A 81 13.53 5.23 4.29
CA ALA A 81 14.88 5.61 3.87
C ALA A 81 14.87 6.79 2.89
N GLU A 82 13.85 6.88 2.04
CA GLU A 82 13.57 8.03 1.18
C GLU A 82 12.84 9.18 1.91
N GLN A 83 12.92 9.22 3.24
CA GLN A 83 12.37 10.29 4.10
C GLN A 83 10.84 10.44 4.06
N VAL A 84 10.10 9.42 3.60
CA VAL A 84 8.65 9.40 3.75
C VAL A 84 8.30 9.26 5.24
N PRO A 85 7.57 10.22 5.84
CA PRO A 85 7.25 10.17 7.26
C PRO A 85 6.42 8.93 7.59
N ALA A 86 6.80 8.18 8.64
CA ALA A 86 6.05 6.98 9.06
C ALA A 86 4.56 7.26 9.32
N ALA A 87 4.23 8.46 9.84
CA ALA A 87 2.85 8.90 10.07
C ALA A 87 2.01 9.03 8.78
N SER A 88 2.65 9.09 7.62
CA SER A 88 1.99 9.15 6.30
C SER A 88 1.81 7.77 5.65
N VAL A 89 2.38 6.70 6.24
CA VAL A 89 2.33 5.33 5.72
C VAL A 89 1.24 4.54 6.44
N GLY A 90 0.27 4.03 5.67
CA GLY A 90 -0.75 3.11 6.14
C GLY A 90 -0.56 1.71 5.53
N ILE A 91 -0.65 0.66 6.35
CA ILE A 91 -0.66 -0.73 5.89
C ILE A 91 -2.04 -1.31 6.15
N ILE A 92 -2.69 -1.83 5.09
CA ILE A 92 -4.02 -2.42 5.16
C ILE A 92 -3.93 -3.92 4.85
N THR A 93 -4.63 -4.74 5.62
CA THR A 93 -4.81 -6.17 5.33
C THR A 93 -6.19 -6.63 5.76
N PHE A 94 -6.76 -7.58 5.02
CA PHE A 94 -8.07 -8.16 5.34
C PHE A 94 -8.02 -9.16 6.50
N TYR A 95 -6.86 -9.74 6.81
CA TYR A 95 -6.76 -10.80 7.81
C TYR A 95 -6.15 -10.33 9.13
N LYS A 96 -6.90 -10.49 10.22
CA LYS A 96 -6.45 -10.20 11.58
C LYS A 96 -5.14 -10.92 11.96
N LYS A 97 -4.92 -12.14 11.48
CA LYS A 97 -3.67 -12.88 11.73
C LYS A 97 -2.48 -12.25 10.99
N GLN A 98 -2.65 -11.76 9.76
CA GLN A 98 -1.62 -11.00 9.04
C GLN A 98 -1.27 -9.70 9.78
N TYR A 99 -2.27 -8.95 10.25
CA TYR A 99 -2.04 -7.77 11.07
C TYR A 99 -1.21 -8.11 12.33
N ARG A 100 -1.57 -9.20 13.03
CA ARG A 100 -0.84 -9.65 14.21
C ARG A 100 0.62 -9.97 13.89
N LEU A 101 0.86 -10.69 12.79
CA LEU A 101 2.21 -11.04 12.32
C LEU A 101 3.06 -9.78 12.13
N TRP A 102 2.55 -8.75 11.46
CA TRP A 102 3.28 -7.47 11.35
C TRP A 102 3.52 -6.82 12.70
N SER A 103 2.48 -6.76 13.54
CA SER A 103 2.56 -6.08 14.82
C SER A 103 3.58 -6.72 15.79
N SER A 104 3.71 -8.06 15.79
CA SER A 104 4.70 -8.76 16.60
C SER A 104 6.12 -8.52 16.11
N THR A 105 6.31 -8.47 14.79
CA THR A 105 7.64 -8.31 14.20
C THR A 105 8.10 -6.85 14.26
N LEU A 106 7.19 -5.87 14.30
CA LEU A 106 7.53 -4.44 14.46
C LEU A 106 7.95 -4.08 15.89
N ARG A 107 7.41 -4.78 16.90
CA ARG A 107 7.74 -4.56 18.33
C ARG A 107 9.01 -5.25 18.82
N SER A 108 9.68 -6.05 17.99
CA SER A 108 10.84 -6.86 18.40
C SER A 108 12.20 -6.21 18.09
N LYS A 109 12.22 -4.92 17.73
CA LYS A 109 13.44 -4.12 17.46
C LYS A 109 13.45 -2.78 18.21
N GLU A 110 12.87 -2.75 19.41
CA GLU A 110 13.13 -1.72 20.44
C GLU A 110 13.86 -2.35 21.62
#